data_AF-A0A9E3SB19-F1
#
_entry.id   AF-A0A9E3SB19-F1
#
_cell.length_a   1.000
_cell.length_b   1.000
_cell.length_c   1.000
_cell.angle_alpha   90.00
_cell.angle_beta   90.00
_cell.angle_gamma   90.00
#
_symmetry.space_group_name_H-M   'P 1'
#
loop_
_entity.id
_entity.type
_entity.pdbx_description
1 polymer ?
#
loop_
_entity_poly.entity_id
_entity_poly.type
_entity_poly.pdbx_seq_one_letter_code
_entity_poly.pdbx_strand_id
1 'polypeptide(L)'
;MRKFTFILAFLIVSVAAAFGQSTADSISLIKSFGTYKFYQGENRLTMKQLTTKLESNEQAFMELKSAKSVFVTTYIFGIAGGYFIANPLGTAIGGGEPNWALAGIGAALIVVTITLNQSFNNKAKQAVDTYNSGLGKSAFWDKTELKLSLTGDGIGLTLRL
;
A
#
# COMPACT_ATOMS: atom_id res chain seq x y z
N MET A 1 50.90 -21.15 6.31
CA MET A 1 50.11 -19.97 6.74
C MET A 1 49.73 -19.03 5.59
N ARG A 2 50.68 -18.55 4.76
CA ARG A 2 50.38 -17.64 3.63
C ARG A 2 49.29 -18.11 2.65
N LYS A 3 49.24 -19.41 2.31
CA LYS A 3 48.23 -19.98 1.39
C LYS A 3 46.80 -19.94 1.96
N PHE A 4 46.65 -20.08 3.28
CA PHE A 4 45.36 -19.99 3.97
C PHE A 4 44.81 -18.56 3.97
N THR A 5 45.70 -17.56 4.09
CA THR A 5 45.33 -16.15 4.06
C THR A 5 44.75 -15.75 2.70
N PHE A 6 45.28 -16.28 1.59
CA PHE A 6 44.73 -16.03 0.26
C PHE A 6 43.37 -16.66 0.03
N ILE A 7 43.16 -17.89 0.54
CA ILE A 7 41.85 -18.56 0.45
C ILE A 7 40.81 -17.79 1.27
N LEU A 8 41.16 -17.33 2.46
CA LEU A 8 40.28 -16.55 3.32
C LEU A 8 39.92 -15.19 2.70
N ALA A 9 40.90 -14.50 2.10
CA ALA A 9 40.65 -13.24 1.39
C ALA A 9 39.74 -13.43 0.17
N PHE A 10 39.92 -14.51 -0.59
CA PHE A 10 39.07 -14.83 -1.74
C PHE A 10 37.62 -15.14 -1.33
N LEU A 11 37.44 -15.82 -0.19
CA LEU A 11 36.12 -16.12 0.37
C LEU A 11 35.38 -14.85 0.85
N ILE A 12 36.10 -13.87 1.41
CA ILE A 12 35.49 -12.60 1.85
C ILE A 12 35.04 -11.75 0.65
N VAL A 13 35.82 -11.76 -0.44
CA VAL A 13 35.50 -11.02 -1.67
C VAL A 13 34.28 -11.61 -2.39
N SER A 14 34.12 -12.94 -2.39
CA SER A 14 32.96 -13.58 -3.03
C SER A 14 31.65 -13.34 -2.27
N VAL A 15 31.69 -13.17 -0.95
CA VAL A 15 30.51 -12.80 -0.14
C VAL A 15 30.12 -11.33 -0.36
N ALA A 16 31.07 -10.44 -0.61
CA ALA A 16 30.79 -9.03 -0.90
C ALA A 16 30.13 -8.81 -2.27
N ALA A 17 30.28 -9.75 -3.22
CA ALA A 17 29.62 -9.69 -4.52
C ALA A 17 28.17 -10.23 -4.49
N ALA A 18 27.70 -10.77 -3.36
CA ALA A 18 26.35 -11.28 -3.19
C ALA A 18 25.31 -10.18 -2.90
N PHE A 19 25.30 -9.10 -3.69
CA PHE A 19 24.16 -8.17 -3.74
C PHE A 19 23.04 -8.80 -4.58
N GLY A 20 22.43 -9.87 -4.04
CA GLY A 20 21.58 -10.79 -4.81
C GLY A 20 20.07 -10.56 -4.74
N GLN A 21 19.56 -9.49 -4.11
CA GLN A 21 18.10 -9.31 -4.01
C GLN A 21 17.72 -7.84 -4.18
N SER A 22 17.64 -7.36 -5.43
CA SER A 22 16.67 -6.30 -5.71
C SER A 22 15.29 -6.97 -5.71
N THR A 23 14.67 -7.08 -4.53
CA THR A 23 13.23 -7.29 -4.51
C THR A 23 12.65 -6.16 -5.34
N ALA A 24 11.92 -6.48 -6.41
CA ALA A 24 11.08 -5.48 -7.04
C ALA A 24 10.24 -4.85 -5.93
N ASP A 25 10.49 -3.57 -5.70
CA ASP A 25 10.26 -2.96 -4.41
C ASP A 25 8.74 -2.93 -4.15
N SER A 26 8.28 -3.81 -3.26
CA SER A 26 6.85 -4.05 -3.07
C SER A 26 6.14 -2.78 -2.62
N ILE A 27 4.87 -2.64 -3.00
CA ILE A 27 4.11 -1.44 -2.67
C ILE A 27 3.48 -1.63 -1.29
N SER A 28 3.80 -0.72 -0.36
CA SER A 28 3.28 -0.69 0.99
C SER A 28 2.05 0.22 1.10
N LEU A 29 1.08 -0.22 1.92
CA LEU A 29 -0.18 0.49 2.18
C LEU A 29 -0.18 1.02 3.61
N ILE A 30 -0.19 2.35 3.78
CA ILE A 30 -0.25 2.99 5.09
C ILE A 30 -1.60 3.71 5.23
N LYS A 31 -2.39 3.34 6.23
CA LYS A 31 -3.70 3.97 6.49
C LYS A 31 -3.52 5.39 7.05
N SER A 32 -4.22 6.36 6.49
CA SER A 32 -4.18 7.77 6.90
C SER A 32 -5.54 8.42 6.67
N PHE A 33 -6.12 9.05 7.70
CA PHE A 33 -7.38 9.80 7.62
C PHE A 33 -8.47 9.13 6.75
N GLY A 34 -8.76 7.85 7.01
CA GLY A 34 -9.83 7.12 6.33
C GLY A 34 -9.49 6.58 4.92
N THR A 35 -8.31 6.86 4.37
CA THR A 35 -7.84 6.32 3.08
C THR A 35 -6.45 5.68 3.20
N TYR A 36 -5.99 4.98 2.15
CA TYR A 36 -4.62 4.45 2.08
C TYR A 36 -3.69 5.41 1.34
N LYS A 37 -2.48 5.55 1.88
CA LYS A 37 -1.32 6.13 1.20
C LYS A 37 -0.44 4.99 0.70
N PHE A 38 0.05 5.12 -0.51
CA PHE A 38 0.88 4.10 -1.18
C PHE A 38 2.34 4.52 -1.11
N TYR A 39 3.22 3.57 -0.81
CA TYR A 39 4.66 3.78 -0.70
C TYR A 39 5.41 2.69 -1.45
N GLN A 40 6.53 3.05 -2.07
CA GLN A 40 7.52 2.12 -2.61
C GLN A 40 8.85 2.49 -1.98
N GLY A 41 9.33 1.64 -1.07
CA GLY A 41 10.39 2.00 -0.13
C GLY A 41 10.01 3.24 0.68
N GLU A 42 10.87 4.24 0.69
CA GLU A 42 10.63 5.53 1.38
C GLU A 42 9.79 6.52 0.55
N ASN A 43 9.58 6.25 -0.73
CA ASN A 43 8.92 7.18 -1.64
C ASN A 43 7.40 7.01 -1.63
N ARG A 44 6.69 8.09 -1.31
CA ARG A 44 5.22 8.13 -1.45
C ARG A 44 4.83 8.13 -2.91
N LEU A 45 4.02 7.15 -3.32
CA LEU A 45 3.45 7.07 -4.65
C LEU A 45 2.14 7.87 -4.73
N THR A 46 2.06 8.73 -5.74
CA THR A 46 0.79 9.34 -6.16
C THR A 46 -0.08 8.32 -6.90
N MET A 47 -1.39 8.56 -6.97
CA MET A 47 -2.30 7.69 -7.72
C MET A 47 -1.89 7.53 -9.20
N LYS A 48 -1.33 8.58 -9.81
CA LYS A 48 -0.81 8.52 -11.18
C LYS A 48 0.40 7.59 -11.29
N GLN A 49 1.38 7.75 -10.39
CA GLN A 49 2.55 6.87 -10.35
C GLN A 49 2.19 5.41 -10.04
N LEU A 50 1.25 5.20 -9.10
CA LEU A 50 0.72 3.87 -8.80
C LEU A 50 0.09 3.24 -10.05
N THR A 51 -0.73 4.00 -10.78
CA THR A 51 -1.35 3.53 -12.04
C THR A 51 -0.28 3.09 -13.04
N THR A 52 0.71 3.95 -13.30
CA THR A 52 1.81 3.63 -14.24
C THR A 52 2.64 2.42 -13.80
N LYS A 53 2.84 2.22 -12.49
CA LYS A 53 3.55 1.03 -11.98
C LYS A 53 2.72 -0.24 -12.20
N LEU A 54 1.42 -0.17 -11.94
CA LEU A 54 0.50 -1.29 -12.07
C LEU A 54 0.16 -1.62 -13.53
N GLU A 55 0.42 -0.75 -14.51
CA GLU A 55 0.24 -1.03 -15.96
C GLU A 55 0.99 -2.28 -16.43
N SER A 56 2.11 -2.62 -15.77
CA SER A 56 2.85 -3.86 -16.04
C SER A 56 2.09 -5.15 -15.70
N ASN A 57 1.02 -5.06 -14.91
CA ASN A 57 0.13 -6.17 -14.57
C ASN A 57 -1.32 -5.79 -14.91
N GLU A 58 -1.84 -6.32 -16.01
CA GLU A 58 -3.17 -5.98 -16.52
C GLU A 58 -4.29 -6.18 -15.48
N GLN A 59 -4.21 -7.23 -14.67
CA GLN A 59 -5.19 -7.51 -13.62
C GLN A 59 -5.15 -6.45 -12.51
N ALA A 60 -3.97 -6.13 -11.99
CA ALA A 60 -3.79 -5.09 -10.98
C ALA A 60 -4.22 -3.70 -11.51
N PHE A 61 -3.92 -3.42 -12.78
CA PHE A 61 -4.31 -2.19 -13.45
C PHE A 61 -5.84 -2.05 -13.54
N MET A 62 -6.55 -3.10 -13.92
CA MET A 62 -8.01 -3.10 -14.00
C MET A 62 -8.68 -2.92 -12.63
N GLU A 63 -8.16 -3.58 -11.59
CA GLU A 63 -8.61 -3.41 -10.21
C GLU A 63 -8.42 -1.96 -9.72
N LEU A 64 -7.26 -1.36 -10.02
CA LEU A 64 -6.97 0.04 -9.67
C LEU A 64 -7.87 1.02 -10.44
N LYS A 65 -8.15 0.75 -11.72
CA LYS A 65 -9.07 1.58 -12.52
C LYS A 65 -10.48 1.58 -11.92
N SER A 66 -10.96 0.42 -11.45
CA SER A 66 -12.21 0.32 -10.72
C SER A 66 -12.17 1.14 -9.43
N ALA A 67 -11.08 1.07 -8.67
CA ALA A 67 -10.89 1.89 -7.47
C ALA A 67 -10.95 3.40 -7.81
N LYS A 68 -10.27 3.84 -8.87
CA LYS A 68 -10.26 5.25 -9.30
C LYS A 68 -11.67 5.76 -9.63
N SER A 69 -12.50 4.95 -10.27
CA SER A 69 -13.89 5.33 -10.54
C SER A 69 -14.67 5.57 -9.24
N VAL A 70 -14.56 4.65 -8.27
CA VAL A 70 -15.18 4.82 -6.95
C VAL A 70 -14.66 6.07 -6.24
N PHE A 71 -13.35 6.34 -6.32
CA PHE A 71 -12.74 7.53 -5.75
C PHE A 71 -13.33 8.83 -6.32
N VAL A 72 -13.47 8.93 -7.65
CA VAL A 72 -14.06 10.10 -8.30
C VAL A 72 -15.50 10.31 -7.84
N THR A 73 -16.30 9.25 -7.82
CA THR A 73 -17.68 9.29 -7.32
C THR A 73 -17.72 9.75 -5.86
N THR A 74 -16.86 9.19 -5.01
CA THR A 74 -16.75 9.55 -3.59
C THR A 74 -16.37 11.02 -3.41
N TYR A 75 -15.45 11.53 -4.23
CA TYR A 75 -15.01 12.92 -4.20
C TYR A 75 -16.14 13.89 -4.55
N ILE A 76 -16.93 13.57 -5.57
CA ILE A 76 -18.11 14.36 -5.95
C ILE A 76 -19.14 14.39 -4.81
N PHE A 77 -19.45 13.24 -4.22
CA PHE A 77 -20.37 13.17 -3.08
C PHE A 77 -19.85 13.91 -1.84
N GLY A 78 -18.54 13.83 -1.58
CA GLY A 78 -17.90 14.56 -0.49
C GLY A 78 -17.97 16.07 -0.67
N ILE A 79 -17.69 16.58 -1.88
CA ILE A 79 -17.84 18.02 -2.19
C ILE A 79 -19.29 18.45 -2.07
N ALA A 80 -20.22 17.72 -2.67
CA ALA A 80 -21.64 18.06 -2.63
C ALA A 80 -22.19 18.03 -1.20
N GLY A 81 -21.87 16.99 -0.43
CA GLY A 81 -22.24 16.86 0.98
C GLY A 81 -21.65 17.97 1.84
N GLY A 82 -20.36 18.28 1.63
CA GLY A 82 -19.68 19.40 2.29
C GLY A 82 -20.33 20.74 1.98
N TYR A 83 -20.69 21.00 0.72
CA TYR A 83 -21.39 22.22 0.31
C TYR A 83 -22.77 22.35 0.96
N PHE A 84 -23.55 21.27 0.97
CA PHE A 84 -24.89 21.28 1.60
C PHE A 84 -24.86 21.46 3.11
N ILE A 85 -23.74 21.13 3.77
CA ILE A 85 -23.52 21.44 5.19
C ILE A 85 -22.98 22.87 5.36
N ALA A 86 -21.99 23.25 4.55
CA ALA A 86 -21.30 24.54 4.67
C ALA A 86 -22.23 25.72 4.37
N ASN A 87 -23.14 25.59 3.41
CA ASN A 87 -24.08 26.64 3.05
C ASN A 87 -24.98 27.09 4.23
N PRO A 88 -25.78 26.20 4.87
CA PRO A 88 -26.59 26.59 6.03
C PRO A 88 -25.75 26.99 7.24
N LEU A 89 -24.56 26.41 7.46
CA LEU A 89 -23.65 26.87 8.51
C LEU A 89 -23.18 28.31 8.27
N GLY A 90 -22.82 28.65 7.04
CA GLY A 90 -22.44 30.02 6.66
C GLY A 90 -23.60 31.00 6.82
N THR A 91 -24.81 30.61 6.43
CA THR A 91 -26.03 31.41 6.62
C THR A 91 -26.31 31.68 8.11
N ALA A 92 -26.18 30.65 8.96
CA ALA A 92 -26.39 30.79 10.40
C ALA A 92 -25.40 31.78 11.03
N ILE A 93 -24.11 31.70 10.65
CA ILE A 93 -23.07 32.62 11.13
C ILE A 93 -23.32 34.05 10.62
N GLY A 94 -23.81 34.19 9.39
CA GLY A 94 -24.16 35.48 8.79
C GLY A 94 -25.45 36.11 9.32
N GLY A 95 -26.13 35.49 10.29
CA GLY A 95 -27.37 36.00 10.87
C GLY A 95 -28.62 35.80 9.99
N GLY A 96 -28.52 34.99 8.94
CA GLY A 96 -29.67 34.58 8.12
C GLY A 96 -30.39 33.36 8.71
N GLU A 97 -31.51 32.97 8.12
CA GLU A 97 -32.24 31.75 8.50
C GLU A 97 -31.64 30.51 7.81
N PRO A 98 -30.96 29.62 8.55
CA PRO A 98 -30.29 28.47 7.96
C PRO A 98 -31.29 27.36 7.56
N ASN A 99 -31.09 26.79 6.37
CA ASN A 99 -31.83 25.61 5.94
C ASN A 99 -31.17 24.32 6.49
N TRP A 100 -31.61 23.89 7.67
CA TRP A 100 -31.11 22.66 8.29
C TRP A 100 -31.53 21.37 7.57
N ALA A 101 -32.60 21.39 6.76
CA ALA A 101 -32.96 20.24 5.93
C ALA A 101 -31.88 19.98 4.87
N LEU A 102 -31.31 21.06 4.28
CA LEU A 102 -30.17 20.96 3.37
C LEU A 102 -28.93 20.38 4.08
N ALA A 103 -28.66 20.82 5.31
CA ALA A 103 -27.58 20.25 6.13
C ALA A 103 -27.79 18.74 6.40
N GLY A 104 -29.03 18.33 6.66
CA GLY A 104 -29.41 16.93 6.84
C GLY A 104 -29.16 16.08 5.61
N ILE A 105 -29.48 16.58 4.41
CA ILE A 105 -29.14 15.92 3.14
C ILE A 105 -27.62 15.83 2.99
N GLY A 106 -26.90 16.91 3.27
CA GLY A 106 -25.44 16.91 3.23
C GLY A 106 -24.83 15.86 4.16
N ALA A 107 -25.33 15.74 5.39
CA ALA A 107 -24.89 14.71 6.34
C ALA A 107 -25.14 13.29 5.82
N ALA A 108 -26.30 13.03 5.20
CA ALA A 108 -26.60 11.73 4.58
C ALA A 108 -25.60 11.40 3.45
N LEU A 109 -25.24 12.39 2.62
CA LEU A 109 -24.22 12.20 1.58
C LEU A 109 -22.84 11.88 2.15
N ILE A 110 -22.46 12.48 3.28
CA ILE A 110 -21.20 12.15 3.97
C ILE A 110 -21.19 10.70 4.46
N VAL A 111 -22.31 10.18 4.97
CA VAL A 111 -22.42 8.76 5.36
C VAL A 111 -22.19 7.85 4.15
N VAL A 112 -22.79 8.16 2.99
CA VAL A 112 -22.54 7.41 1.75
C VAL A 112 -21.08 7.53 1.29
N THR A 113 -20.48 8.70 1.45
CA THR A 113 -19.06 8.94 1.13
C THR A 113 -18.14 8.03 1.96
N ILE A 114 -18.46 7.80 3.24
CA ILE A 114 -17.69 6.92 4.11
C ILE A 114 -17.75 5.46 3.63
N THR A 115 -18.92 4.96 3.23
CA THR A 115 -19.07 3.57 2.74
C THR A 115 -18.39 3.38 1.39
N LEU A 116 -18.49 4.37 0.49
CA LEU A 116 -17.77 4.36 -0.79
C LEU A 116 -16.25 4.40 -0.59
N ASN A 117 -15.75 5.17 0.38
CA ASN A 117 -14.32 5.18 0.74
C ASN A 117 -13.81 3.79 1.19
N GLN A 118 -14.61 3.03 1.93
CA GLN A 118 -14.25 1.65 2.28
C GLN A 118 -14.14 0.75 1.04
N SER A 119 -15.09 0.88 0.10
CA SER A 119 -15.03 0.16 -1.18
C SER A 119 -13.80 0.54 -2.00
N PHE A 120 -13.47 1.83 -2.07
CA PHE A 120 -12.23 2.32 -2.69
C PHE A 120 -10.99 1.68 -2.05
N ASN A 121 -10.90 1.73 -0.72
CA ASN A 121 -9.78 1.19 0.04
C ASN A 121 -9.58 -0.32 -0.21
N ASN A 122 -10.68 -1.08 -0.27
CA ASN A 122 -10.64 -2.52 -0.53
C ASN A 122 -10.14 -2.81 -1.95
N LYS A 123 -10.66 -2.10 -2.96
CA LYS A 123 -10.22 -2.26 -4.36
C LYS A 123 -8.77 -1.83 -4.57
N ALA A 124 -8.35 -0.73 -3.96
CA ALA A 124 -6.97 -0.25 -4.06
C ALA A 124 -5.98 -1.20 -3.36
N LYS A 125 -6.38 -1.76 -2.21
CA LYS A 125 -5.60 -2.81 -1.55
C LYS A 125 -5.48 -4.05 -2.43
N GLN A 126 -6.60 -4.53 -2.98
CA GLN A 126 -6.61 -5.69 -3.87
C GLN A 126 -5.66 -5.50 -5.06
N ALA A 127 -5.70 -4.33 -5.72
CA ALA A 127 -4.81 -4.01 -6.84
C ALA A 127 -3.33 -4.09 -6.44
N VAL A 128 -2.97 -3.55 -5.27
CA VAL A 128 -1.60 -3.62 -4.74
C VAL A 128 -1.21 -5.05 -4.37
N ASP A 129 -2.10 -5.81 -3.74
CA ASP A 129 -1.85 -7.19 -3.36
C ASP A 129 -1.64 -8.09 -4.59
N THR A 130 -2.43 -7.88 -5.65
CA THR A 130 -2.29 -8.54 -6.96
C THR A 130 -0.95 -8.20 -7.61
N TYR A 131 -0.57 -6.91 -7.62
CA TYR A 131 0.73 -6.47 -8.13
C TYR A 131 1.88 -7.11 -7.36
N ASN A 132 1.89 -6.99 -6.02
CA ASN A 132 2.92 -7.53 -5.15
C ASN A 132 3.03 -9.06 -5.23
N SER A 133 1.90 -9.75 -5.41
CA SER A 133 1.90 -11.21 -5.61
C SER A 133 2.54 -11.62 -6.95
N GLY A 134 2.45 -10.77 -7.97
CA GLY A 134 3.07 -10.96 -9.27
C GLY A 134 4.57 -10.66 -9.30
N LEU A 135 5.13 -9.98 -8.30
CA LEU A 135 6.55 -9.58 -8.26
C LEU A 135 7.54 -10.73 -8.01
N GLY A 136 7.10 -11.99 -8.08
CA GLY A 136 7.92 -13.13 -7.71
C GLY A 136 8.12 -13.12 -6.20
N LYS A 137 7.24 -13.80 -5.47
CA LYS A 137 7.38 -13.91 -4.03
C LYS A 137 8.74 -14.54 -3.71
N SER A 138 9.63 -13.81 -3.06
CA SER A 138 10.59 -14.38 -2.11
C SER A 138 9.86 -15.01 -0.90
N ALA A 139 8.70 -15.63 -1.10
CA ALA A 139 7.95 -16.35 -0.06
C ALA A 139 8.76 -17.53 0.50
N PHE A 140 9.78 -17.96 -0.24
CA PHE A 140 10.77 -18.91 0.27
C PHE A 140 11.59 -18.35 1.44
N TRP A 141 11.66 -17.03 1.65
CA TRP A 141 12.41 -16.45 2.77
C TRP A 141 11.50 -15.88 3.86
N ASP A 142 10.29 -15.43 3.51
CA ASP A 142 9.36 -14.78 4.44
C ASP A 142 8.67 -15.76 5.41
N LYS A 143 8.66 -17.06 5.09
CA LYS A 143 8.15 -18.14 5.97
C LYS A 143 9.22 -19.08 6.51
N THR A 144 10.45 -18.91 6.05
CA THR A 144 11.50 -19.90 6.28
C THR A 144 12.45 -19.38 7.34
N GLU A 145 12.25 -19.83 8.58
CA GLU A 145 13.19 -19.54 9.66
C GLU A 145 14.44 -20.40 9.47
N LEU A 146 15.52 -19.78 8.98
CA LEU A 146 16.81 -20.42 8.84
C LEU A 146 17.57 -20.28 10.16
N LYS A 147 17.51 -21.32 11.00
CA LYS A 147 18.17 -21.33 12.31
C LYS A 147 19.49 -22.05 12.24
N LEU A 148 20.55 -21.41 12.74
CA LEU A 148 21.79 -22.09 13.08
C LEU A 148 21.52 -22.97 14.31
N SER A 149 21.63 -24.28 14.16
CA SER A 149 21.49 -25.23 15.24
C SER A 149 22.80 -25.98 15.48
N LEU A 150 23.09 -26.26 16.73
CA LEU A 150 24.21 -27.09 17.17
C LEU A 150 23.62 -28.42 17.62
N THR A 151 23.87 -29.48 16.86
CA THR A 151 23.56 -30.86 17.23
C THR A 151 24.82 -31.56 17.73
N GLY A 152 24.66 -32.72 18.38
CA GLY A 152 25.77 -33.49 18.96
C GLY A 152 26.91 -33.82 17.98
N ASP A 153 26.64 -33.77 16.67
CA ASP A 153 27.59 -34.05 15.60
C ASP A 153 28.10 -32.80 14.84
N GLY A 154 27.74 -31.57 15.26
CA GLY A 154 28.27 -30.33 14.69
C GLY A 154 27.28 -29.16 14.55
N ILE A 155 27.70 -28.13 13.81
CA ILE A 155 26.87 -26.97 13.45
C ILE A 155 26.13 -27.27 12.16
N GLY A 156 24.80 -27.14 12.19
CA GLY A 156 23.92 -27.29 11.02
C GLY A 156 23.03 -26.07 10.81
N LEU A 157 22.47 -25.97 9.61
CA LEU A 157 21.40 -25.03 9.30
C LEU A 157 20.09 -25.81 9.27
N THR A 158 19.16 -25.47 10.16
CA THR A 158 17.82 -26.04 10.17
C THR A 158 16.89 -25.11 9.41
N LEU A 159 16.34 -25.62 8.32
CA LEU A 159 15.30 -24.96 7.54
C LEU A 159 13.93 -25.40 8.10
N ARG A 160 13.17 -24.46 8.66
CA ARG A 160 11.79 -24.73 9.08
C ARG A 160 10.83 -24.14 8.04
N LEU A 161 10.15 -25.02 7.32
CA LEU A 161 9.12 -24.71 6.32
C LEU A 161 7.75 -24.51 6.96
#